data_AF-A0A8H9M8S1-F1
#
_entry.id   AF-A0A8H9M8S1-F1
#
_cell.length_a   1.000
_cell.length_b   1.000
_cell.length_c   1.000
_cell.angle_alpha   90.00
_cell.angle_beta   90.00
_cell.angle_gamma   90.00
#
_symmetry.space_group_name_H-M   'P 1'
#
loop_
_entity.id
_entity.type
_entity.pdbx_description
1 polymer ?
#
loop_
_entity_poly.entity_id
_entity_poly.type
_entity_poly.pdbx_seq_one_letter_code
_entity_poly.pdbx_strand_id
1 'polypeptide(L)'
;MSDTRMYYGQLRGRARQLVKRLDEAMHGLMAVETAIEDVVRADMDNPGELSTTDRGDLRQFLETAQFSVRAAERIANEHVNDVERAMRRLGMDPEKIVVPVNSNVWNGGGQ
;
A
#
# COMPACT_ATOMS: atom_id res chain seq x y z
N MET A 1 -1.22 32.63 4.99
CA MET A 1 -2.17 31.64 5.54
C MET A 1 -2.75 30.69 4.50
N SER A 2 -2.90 31.08 3.22
CA SER A 2 -3.33 30.18 2.13
C SER A 2 -2.36 29.00 1.92
N ASP A 3 -1.05 29.28 1.91
CA ASP A 3 -0.03 28.27 1.57
C ASP A 3 0.08 27.14 2.59
N THR A 4 -0.02 27.46 3.88
CA THR A 4 -0.06 26.45 4.95
C THR A 4 -1.27 25.52 4.80
N ARG A 5 -2.43 26.09 4.47
CA ARG A 5 -3.67 25.32 4.27
C ARG A 5 -3.57 24.41 3.05
N MET A 6 -3.03 24.92 1.95
CA MET A 6 -2.78 24.12 0.75
C MET A 6 -1.75 23.02 1.01
N TYR A 7 -0.64 23.34 1.68
CA TYR A 7 0.41 22.39 2.02
C TYR A 7 -0.14 21.20 2.82
N TYR A 8 -0.80 21.47 3.94
CA TYR A 8 -1.36 20.39 4.77
C TYR A 8 -2.49 19.62 4.06
N GLY A 9 -3.29 20.30 3.24
CA GLY A 9 -4.30 19.65 2.42
C GLY A 9 -3.70 18.67 1.40
N GLN A 10 -2.62 19.07 0.70
CA GLN A 10 -1.89 18.21 -0.23
C GLN A 10 -1.19 17.06 0.50
N LEU A 11 -0.53 17.33 1.63
CA LEU A 11 0.16 16.32 2.42
C LEU A 11 -0.82 15.24 2.91
N ARG A 12 -1.98 15.65 3.43
CA ARG A 12 -3.05 14.72 3.82
C ARG A 12 -3.55 13.91 2.63
N GLY A 13 -3.77 14.56 1.49
CA GLY A 13 -4.22 13.91 0.27
C GLY A 13 -3.24 12.83 -0.21
N ARG A 14 -1.93 13.13 -0.21
CA ARG A 14 -0.87 12.19 -0.55
C ARG A 14 -0.78 11.03 0.45
N ALA A 15 -0.88 11.30 1.75
CA ALA A 15 -0.85 10.26 2.78
C ALA A 15 -2.03 9.29 2.64
N ARG A 16 -3.25 9.80 2.39
CA ARG A 16 -4.43 8.96 2.11
C ARG A 16 -4.29 8.18 0.79
N GLN A 17 -3.70 8.79 -0.24
CA GLN A 17 -3.41 8.09 -1.48
C GLN A 17 -2.43 6.93 -1.26
N LEU A 18 -1.40 7.12 -0.43
CA LEU A 18 -0.47 6.05 -0.07
C LEU A 18 -1.20 4.88 0.62
N VAL A 19 -2.07 5.16 1.60
CA VAL A 19 -2.89 4.12 2.26
C VAL A 19 -3.69 3.34 1.21
N LYS A 20 -4.36 4.03 0.29
CA LYS A 20 -5.11 3.39 -0.80
C LYS A 20 -4.22 2.50 -1.68
N ARG A 21 -3.01 2.95 -2.03
CA ARG A 21 -2.08 2.16 -2.85
C ARG A 21 -1.56 0.91 -2.12
N LEU A 22 -1.37 0.99 -0.80
CA LEU A 22 -0.96 -0.15 0.01
C LEU A 22 -2.09 -1.18 0.13
N ASP A 23 -3.34 -0.73 0.25
CA ASP A 23 -4.52 -1.59 0.21
C ASP A 23 -4.70 -2.26 -1.17
N GLU A 24 -4.53 -1.50 -2.27
CA GLU A 24 -4.51 -2.06 -3.64
C GLU A 24 -3.39 -3.12 -3.80
N ALA A 25 -2.20 -2.87 -3.25
CA ALA A 25 -1.10 -3.83 -3.29
C ALA A 25 -1.39 -5.10 -2.48
N MET A 26 -2.02 -4.97 -1.30
CA MET A 26 -2.45 -6.11 -0.49
C MET A 26 -3.44 -7.00 -1.25
N HIS A 27 -4.44 -6.41 -1.90
CA HIS A 27 -5.37 -7.16 -2.75
C HIS A 27 -4.65 -7.90 -3.89
N GLY A 28 -3.64 -7.27 -4.49
CA GLY A 28 -2.78 -7.93 -5.48
C GLY A 28 -2.05 -9.15 -4.91
N LEU A 29 -1.50 -9.04 -3.70
CA LEU A 29 -0.82 -10.17 -3.04
C LEU A 29 -1.78 -11.31 -2.68
N MET A 30 -3.02 -11.01 -2.31
CA MET A 30 -4.04 -12.04 -2.09
C MET A 30 -4.40 -12.78 -3.39
N ALA A 31 -4.45 -12.08 -4.53
CA ALA A 31 -4.66 -12.74 -5.82
C ALA A 31 -3.47 -13.63 -6.21
N VAL A 32 -2.24 -13.21 -5.89
CA VAL A 32 -1.03 -14.03 -6.06
C VAL A 32 -1.07 -15.29 -5.19
N GLU A 33 -1.59 -15.19 -3.97
CA GLU A 33 -1.80 -16.34 -3.08
C GLU A 33 -2.65 -17.41 -3.74
N THR A 34 -3.82 -17.03 -4.27
CA THR A 34 -4.71 -17.94 -5.00
C THR A 34 -4.01 -18.56 -6.22
N ALA A 35 -3.26 -17.76 -6.99
CA ALA A 35 -2.52 -18.27 -8.15
C ALA A 35 -1.44 -19.29 -7.75
N ILE A 36 -0.73 -19.07 -6.64
CA ILE A 36 0.24 -20.04 -6.11
C ILE A 36 -0.48 -21.34 -5.70
N GLU A 37 -1.63 -21.25 -5.04
CA GLU A 37 -2.41 -22.43 -4.66
C GLU A 37 -2.89 -23.23 -5.88
N ASP A 38 -3.34 -22.54 -6.93
CA ASP A 38 -3.76 -23.17 -8.18
C ASP A 38 -2.60 -23.91 -8.87
N VAL A 39 -1.42 -23.28 -8.95
CA VAL A 39 -0.22 -23.90 -9.52
C VAL A 39 0.21 -25.11 -8.71
N VAL A 40 0.27 -24.98 -7.38
CA VAL A 40 0.62 -26.08 -6.47
C VAL A 40 -0.33 -27.25 -6.62
N ARG A 41 -1.63 -26.99 -6.76
CA ARG A 41 -2.64 -28.03 -6.94
C ARG A 41 -2.47 -28.74 -8.29
N ALA A 42 -2.28 -27.97 -9.37
CA ALA A 42 -2.07 -28.54 -10.70
C ALA A 42 -0.80 -29.41 -10.77
N ASP A 43 0.26 -29.00 -10.06
CA ASP A 43 1.51 -29.76 -9.99
C ASP A 43 1.37 -31.09 -9.24
N MET A 44 0.52 -31.14 -8.20
CA MET A 44 0.21 -32.38 -7.48
C MET A 44 -0.59 -33.39 -8.32
N ASP A 45 -1.33 -32.93 -9.33
CA ASP A 45 -2.17 -33.76 -10.21
C ASP A 45 -1.37 -34.37 -11.39
N ASN A 46 -0.09 -33.97 -11.58
CA ASN A 46 0.85 -34.51 -12.57
C ASN A 46 2.13 -34.99 -11.84
N PRO A 47 3.11 -35.69 -12.46
CA PRO A 47 4.37 -35.98 -11.80
C PRO A 47 5.12 -34.64 -11.63
N GLY A 48 4.95 -34.03 -10.45
CA GLY A 48 5.23 -32.62 -10.19
C GLY A 48 6.64 -32.15 -10.57
N GLU A 49 6.69 -30.98 -11.22
CA GLU A 49 7.91 -30.24 -11.53
C GLU A 49 8.29 -29.27 -10.41
N LEU A 50 7.33 -28.87 -9.56
CA LEU A 50 7.57 -27.97 -8.45
C LEU A 50 8.08 -28.77 -7.24
N SER A 51 9.31 -28.51 -6.80
CA SER A 51 9.80 -29.17 -5.59
C SER A 51 9.01 -28.71 -4.35
N THR A 52 8.93 -29.58 -3.34
CA THR A 52 8.32 -29.23 -2.05
C THR A 52 8.97 -28.01 -1.41
N THR A 53 10.26 -27.79 -1.69
CA THR A 53 11.04 -26.64 -1.23
C THR A 53 10.59 -25.36 -1.93
N ASP A 54 10.48 -25.38 -3.27
CA ASP A 54 10.07 -24.20 -4.05
C ASP A 54 8.67 -23.71 -3.66
N ARG A 55 7.74 -24.64 -3.38
CA ARG A 55 6.43 -24.31 -2.84
C ARG A 55 6.52 -23.62 -1.48
N GLY A 56 7.37 -24.14 -0.59
CA GLY A 56 7.56 -23.59 0.75
C GLY A 56 8.11 -22.16 0.68
N ASP A 57 9.13 -21.96 -0.15
CA ASP A 57 9.78 -20.68 -0.35
C ASP A 57 8.82 -19.64 -0.95
N LEU A 58 8.03 -20.01 -1.97
CA LEU A 58 7.03 -19.12 -2.56
C LEU A 58 6.00 -18.63 -1.53
N ARG A 59 5.49 -19.53 -0.69
CA ARG A 59 4.56 -19.17 0.40
C ARG A 59 5.22 -18.24 1.41
N GLN A 60 6.43 -18.59 1.86
CA GLN A 60 7.15 -17.78 2.85
C GLN A 60 7.45 -16.36 2.33
N PHE A 61 7.86 -16.23 1.07
CA PHE A 61 8.10 -14.91 0.47
C PHE A 61 6.81 -14.10 0.34
N LEU A 62 5.70 -14.75 -0.03
CA LEU A 62 4.41 -14.08 -0.09
C LEU A 62 3.94 -13.60 1.28
N GLU A 63 4.00 -14.46 2.29
CA GLU A 63 3.66 -14.12 3.68
C GLU A 63 4.49 -12.92 4.18
N THR A 64 5.79 -12.93 3.89
CA THR A 64 6.71 -11.83 4.23
C THR A 64 6.32 -10.53 3.53
N ALA A 65 5.95 -10.60 2.25
CA ALA A 65 5.49 -9.44 1.49
C ALA A 65 4.17 -8.89 2.05
N GLN A 66 3.19 -9.76 2.34
CA GLN A 66 1.91 -9.37 2.94
C GLN A 66 2.12 -8.72 4.32
N PHE A 67 2.92 -9.33 5.19
CA PHE A 67 3.28 -8.75 6.48
C PHE A 67 3.90 -7.35 6.33
N SER A 68 4.82 -7.18 5.38
CA SER A 68 5.51 -5.90 5.14
C SER A 68 4.55 -4.82 4.63
N VAL A 69 3.63 -5.16 3.73
CA VAL A 69 2.59 -4.23 3.24
C VAL A 69 1.64 -3.83 4.36
N ARG A 70 1.20 -4.76 5.23
CA ARG A 70 0.40 -4.43 6.43
C ARG A 70 1.14 -3.50 7.39
N ALA A 71 2.42 -3.75 7.61
CA ALA A 71 3.24 -2.88 8.45
C ALA A 71 3.35 -1.45 7.88
N ALA A 72 3.56 -1.34 6.56
CA ALA A 72 3.58 -0.07 5.86
C ALA A 72 2.21 0.65 5.91
N GLU A 73 1.11 -0.08 5.75
CA GLU A 73 -0.26 0.45 5.84
C GLU A 73 -0.52 1.07 7.22
N ARG A 74 -0.10 0.39 8.30
CA ARG A 74 -0.20 0.91 9.67
C ARG A 74 0.55 2.23 9.84
N ILE A 75 1.77 2.32 9.32
CA ILE A 75 2.59 3.55 9.38
C ILE A 75 1.92 4.68 8.59
N ALA A 76 1.42 4.38 7.39
CA ALA A 76 0.75 5.37 6.54
C ALA A 76 -0.54 5.90 7.19
N ASN A 77 -1.34 5.04 7.82
CA ASN A 77 -2.53 5.45 8.57
C ASN A 77 -2.18 6.35 9.77
N GLU A 78 -1.14 6.00 10.54
CA GLU A 78 -0.70 6.86 11.65
C GLU A 78 -0.23 8.22 11.14
N HIS A 79 0.46 8.26 9.99
CA HIS A 79 0.87 9.52 9.39
C HIS A 79 -0.33 10.39 8.96
N VAL A 80 -1.40 9.79 8.42
CA VAL A 80 -2.65 10.53 8.14
C VAL A 80 -3.20 11.15 9.43
N ASN A 81 -3.25 10.38 10.52
CA ASN A 81 -3.72 10.87 11.82
C ASN A 81 -2.84 12.01 12.36
N ASP A 82 -1.52 11.92 12.21
CA ASP A 82 -0.57 12.96 12.62
C ASP A 82 -0.79 14.26 11.85
N VAL A 83 -0.97 14.17 10.52
CA VAL A 83 -1.24 15.32 9.67
C VAL A 83 -2.56 15.98 10.09
N GLU A 84 -3.62 15.20 10.33
CA GLU A 84 -4.91 15.73 10.79
C GLU A 84 -4.82 16.37 12.18
N ARG A 85 -4.07 15.76 13.11
CA ARG A 85 -3.79 16.34 14.44
C ARG A 85 -3.01 17.65 14.32
N ALA A 86 -2.02 17.72 13.43
CA ALA A 86 -1.28 18.96 13.16
C ALA A 86 -2.19 20.05 12.56
N MET A 87 -3.08 19.69 11.63
CA MET A 87 -4.04 20.62 11.05
C MET A 87 -4.97 21.22 12.12
N ARG A 88 -5.55 20.38 12.99
CA ARG A 88 -6.43 20.85 14.06
C ARG A 88 -5.71 21.80 15.03
N ARG A 89 -4.45 21.51 15.39
CA ARG A 89 -3.62 22.40 16.25
C ARG A 89 -3.39 23.78 15.64
N LEU A 90 -3.40 23.87 14.31
CA LEU A 90 -3.26 25.13 13.57
C LEU A 90 -4.61 25.81 13.28
N GLY A 91 -5.70 25.35 13.88
CA GLY A 91 -7.04 25.89 13.65
C GLY A 91 -7.62 25.55 12.28
N MET A 92 -7.05 24.59 11.57
CA MET A 92 -7.56 24.12 10.29
C MET A 92 -8.52 22.96 10.51
N ASP A 93 -9.71 23.08 9.94
CA ASP A 93 -10.67 21.97 9.85
C ASP A 93 -10.29 21.06 8.68
N PRO A 94 -9.82 19.81 8.93
CA PRO A 94 -9.42 18.91 7.86
C PRO A 94 -10.58 18.62 6.91
N GLU A 95 -11.81 18.46 7.39
CA GLU A 95 -12.96 18.05 6.57
C GLU A 95 -13.34 19.12 5.54
N LYS A 96 -13.06 20.39 5.85
CA LYS A 96 -13.34 21.53 4.97
C LYS A 96 -12.24 21.82 3.94
N ILE A 97 -11.13 21.10 3.98
CA ILE A 97 -9.97 21.33 3.09
C ILE A 97 -9.93 20.26 2.00
N VAL A 98 -10.68 20.50 0.93
CA VAL A 98 -10.62 19.66 -0.28
C VAL A 98 -9.58 20.25 -1.21
N VAL A 99 -8.41 19.60 -1.29
CA VAL A 99 -7.36 20.00 -2.25
C VAL A 99 -7.21 18.85 -3.25
N PRO A 100 -7.32 19.12 -4.57
CA PRO A 100 -7.08 18.09 -5.57
C PRO A 100 -5.65 17.56 -5.43
N VAL A 101 -5.54 16.25 -5.27
CA VAL A 101 -4.24 15.57 -5.30
C VAL A 101 -3.85 15.51 -6.77
N ASN A 102 -2.89 16.35 -7.20
CA ASN A 102 -2.32 16.20 -8.54
C ASN A 102 -1.55 14.88 -8.58
N SER A 103 -2.14 13.88 -9.25
CA SER A 103 -1.63 12.52 -9.42
C SER A 103 -0.38 12.42 -10.32
N ASN A 104 0.15 13.55 -10.80
CA ASN A 104 1.21 13.54 -11.80
C ASN A 104 2.60 13.62 -11.17
N VAL A 105 3.41 12.66 -11.61
CA VAL A 105 4.88 12.60 -11.66
C VAL A 105 5.60 11.90 -10.51
N TRP A 106 5.62 10.56 -10.57
CA TRP A 106 6.88 9.82 -10.49
C TRP A 106 7.13 9.14 -11.85
N ASN A 107 7.57 9.93 -12.83
CA ASN A 107 8.27 9.37 -13.99
C ASN A 107 9.73 9.18 -13.56
N GLY A 108 9.98 8.11 -12.80
CA GLY A 108 11.33 7.65 -12.51
C GLY A 108 11.94 7.02 -13.75
N GLY A 109 12.29 7.86 -14.73
CA GLY A 109 13.30 7.52 -15.72
C GLY A 109 14.64 7.44 -14.99
N GLY A 110 15.10 6.22 -14.76
CA GLY A 110 16.47 5.90 -14.36
C GLY A 110 17.00 4.91 -15.39
N GLN A 111 17.97 5.41 -16.15
CA GLN A 111 18.71 4.84 -17.29
C GLN A 111 18.91 3.33 -17.29
#